data_AF-A0A377GK74-F1
#
_entry.id   AF-A0A377GK74-F1
#
_cell.length_a   1.000
_cell.length_b   1.000
_cell.length_c   1.000
_cell.angle_alpha   90.00
_cell.angle_beta   90.00
_cell.angle_gamma   90.00
#
_symmetry.space_group_name_H-M   'P 1'
#
loop_
_entity.id
_entity.type
_entity.pdbx_description
1 polymer ?
#
loop_
_entity_poly.entity_id
_entity_poly.type
_entity_poly.pdbx_seq_one_letter_code
_entity_poly.pdbx_strand_id
1 'polypeptide(L)'
;MPSNEKLRQKKIESLQYAALILINILDKSIDKNAIEGIFRISGAKRLIDSKIDEIQKGKMDFGTLNQLEQAALLKTVIRELQNIGEPFISYDKFDNLKKAKEKIHETQPKLGEPFNEARIEYDDLIYNLLNEGSDINKKIAFRLLVLLNKVSTKPTAKMPATNLAIVMTPNILKIPSEISLQNQALISLSMNGVCSDLIEKIGDIKKPEIHLQGTHYEAQTIDVSENRFHLFNASSDKLDAAYEGLKGDVLKSRILLNFKQRLEKATLENLDQEVDQIKTTSEYNVLASSQGLTTWVLSFFMQRDTSSVKAFREMVAERRSDLEFERTLEMK
;
A
#
# COMPACT_ATOMS: atom_id res chain seq x y z
N MET A 1 1.72 23.60 5.67
CA MET A 1 2.66 22.53 6.11
C MET A 1 4.09 23.04 6.07
N PRO A 2 4.85 22.96 7.18
CA PRO A 2 6.28 23.22 7.22
C PRO A 2 7.06 22.30 6.28
N SER A 3 8.22 22.75 5.78
CA SER A 3 9.04 22.00 4.82
C SER A 3 9.37 20.56 5.28
N ASN A 4 9.62 20.37 6.57
CA ASN A 4 9.95 19.05 7.15
C ASN A 4 8.77 18.07 7.13
N GLU A 5 7.55 18.55 7.29
CA GLU A 5 6.35 17.71 7.28
C GLU A 5 6.07 17.20 5.86
N LYS A 6 6.25 18.05 4.84
CA LYS A 6 6.15 17.65 3.43
C LYS A 6 7.18 16.59 3.05
N LEU A 7 8.42 16.72 3.54
CA LEU A 7 9.48 15.73 3.31
C LEU A 7 9.17 14.40 3.99
N ARG A 8 8.67 14.44 5.23
CA ARG A 8 8.21 13.24 5.96
C ARG A 8 7.08 12.54 5.21
N GLN A 9 6.05 13.29 4.78
CA GLN A 9 4.91 12.75 4.05
C GLN A 9 5.34 12.08 2.73
N LYS A 10 6.22 12.74 1.96
CA LYS A 10 6.77 12.15 0.73
C LYS A 10 7.54 10.85 0.98
N LYS A 11 8.27 10.77 2.10
CA LYS A 11 8.97 9.54 2.51
C LYS A 11 7.98 8.42 2.81
N ILE A 12 6.90 8.72 3.55
CA ILE A 12 5.83 7.77 3.87
C ILE A 12 5.20 7.23 2.58
N GLU A 13 4.77 8.12 1.69
CA GLU A 13 4.17 7.75 0.40
C GLU A 13 5.10 6.85 -0.43
N SER A 14 6.37 7.24 -0.54
CA SER A 14 7.35 6.45 -1.30
C SER A 14 7.51 5.03 -0.75
N LEU A 15 7.55 4.88 0.57
CA LEU A 15 7.65 3.56 1.21
C LEU A 15 6.35 2.75 1.05
N GLN A 16 5.18 3.38 1.14
CA GLN A 16 3.89 2.72 0.92
C GLN A 16 3.76 2.21 -0.52
N TYR A 17 4.12 3.03 -1.52
CA TYR A 17 4.14 2.61 -2.92
C TYR A 17 5.12 1.47 -3.16
N ALA A 18 6.34 1.57 -2.60
CA ALA A 18 7.31 0.48 -2.70
C ALA A 18 6.77 -0.83 -2.11
N ALA A 19 6.08 -0.77 -0.96
CA ALA A 19 5.46 -1.95 -0.35
C ALA A 19 4.44 -2.60 -1.28
N LEU A 20 3.53 -1.83 -1.87
CA LEU A 20 2.52 -2.35 -2.81
C LEU A 20 3.17 -2.99 -4.04
N ILE A 21 4.15 -2.32 -4.66
CA ILE A 21 4.86 -2.83 -5.83
C ILE A 21 5.58 -4.16 -5.49
N LEU A 22 6.30 -4.20 -4.38
CA LEU A 22 7.02 -5.40 -3.94
C LEU A 22 6.06 -6.56 -3.63
N ILE A 23 4.94 -6.28 -2.96
CA ILE A 23 3.90 -7.30 -2.71
C ILE A 23 3.38 -7.86 -4.03
N ASN A 24 3.06 -7.02 -5.00
CA ASN A 24 2.56 -7.45 -6.30
C ASN A 24 3.59 -8.29 -7.09
N ILE A 25 4.86 -7.90 -7.09
CA ILE A 25 5.94 -8.65 -7.74
C ILE A 25 6.09 -10.03 -7.07
N LEU A 26 6.13 -10.05 -5.73
CA LEU A 26 6.24 -11.28 -4.96
C LEU A 26 5.05 -12.19 -5.21
N ASP A 27 3.82 -11.66 -5.16
CA ASP A 27 2.59 -12.42 -5.38
C ASP A 27 2.60 -13.15 -6.73
N LYS A 28 2.97 -12.43 -7.81
CA LYS A 28 3.12 -13.00 -9.17
C LYS A 28 4.24 -14.03 -9.26
N SER A 29 5.34 -13.82 -8.54
CA SER A 29 6.49 -14.74 -8.57
C SER A 29 6.22 -16.03 -7.79
N ILE A 30 5.55 -15.95 -6.64
CA ILE A 30 5.20 -17.07 -5.75
C ILE A 30 4.22 -18.03 -6.43
N ASP A 31 3.35 -17.54 -7.31
CA ASP A 31 2.50 -18.42 -8.12
C ASP A 31 3.29 -19.33 -9.04
N LYS A 32 4.37 -18.81 -9.62
CA LYS A 32 5.24 -19.58 -10.52
C LYS A 32 6.12 -20.54 -9.73
N ASN A 33 6.79 -20.03 -8.71
CA ASN A 33 7.65 -20.81 -7.82
C ASN A 33 7.93 -20.02 -6.52
N ALA A 34 7.73 -20.67 -5.37
CA ALA A 34 8.11 -20.11 -4.08
C ALA A 34 9.47 -20.69 -3.64
N ILE A 35 10.48 -19.84 -3.53
CA ILE A 35 11.82 -20.22 -3.08
C ILE A 35 11.78 -20.62 -1.60
N GLU A 36 12.49 -21.69 -1.26
CA GLU A 36 12.66 -22.16 0.11
C GLU A 36 13.21 -21.07 1.03
N GLY A 37 12.57 -20.88 2.18
CA GLY A 37 13.01 -19.92 3.18
C GLY A 37 12.78 -18.44 2.80
N ILE A 38 11.88 -18.15 1.85
CA ILE A 38 11.43 -16.78 1.57
C ILE A 38 10.98 -16.08 2.87
N PHE A 39 11.29 -14.78 3.01
CA PHE A 39 11.18 -13.99 4.24
C PHE A 39 12.08 -14.40 5.41
N ARG A 40 12.58 -15.64 5.48
CA ARG A 40 13.56 -16.06 6.50
C ARG A 40 14.99 -15.69 6.11
N ILE A 41 15.39 -15.99 4.88
CA ILE A 41 16.74 -15.70 4.39
C ILE A 41 16.90 -14.18 4.26
N SER A 42 18.01 -13.66 4.79
CA SER A 42 18.32 -12.23 4.73
C SER A 42 18.99 -11.89 3.40
N GLY A 43 18.60 -10.76 2.81
CA GLY A 43 19.32 -10.18 1.68
C GLY A 43 20.64 -9.55 2.11
N ALA A 44 21.52 -9.28 1.14
CA ALA A 44 22.76 -8.57 1.40
C ALA A 44 22.48 -7.16 1.96
N LYS A 45 22.87 -6.89 3.21
CA LYS A 45 22.52 -5.64 3.93
C LYS A 45 22.80 -4.38 3.10
N ARG A 46 23.99 -4.27 2.51
CA ARG A 46 24.37 -3.11 1.67
C ARG A 46 23.43 -2.90 0.48
N LEU A 47 22.97 -3.97 -0.16
CA LEU A 47 22.02 -3.90 -1.27
C LEU A 47 20.66 -3.40 -0.80
N ILE A 48 20.16 -3.94 0.33
CA ILE A 48 18.87 -3.54 0.90
C ILE A 48 18.90 -2.08 1.33
N ASP A 49 19.95 -1.64 2.04
CA ASP A 49 20.13 -0.26 2.48
C ASP A 49 20.17 0.70 1.26
N SER A 50 20.92 0.35 0.21
CA SER A 50 20.96 1.12 -1.04
C SER A 50 19.58 1.23 -1.70
N LYS A 51 18.78 0.16 -1.68
CA LYS A 51 17.43 0.16 -2.25
C LYS A 51 16.45 0.99 -1.44
N ILE A 52 16.58 1.03 -0.11
CA ILE A 52 15.80 1.95 0.73
C ILE A 52 16.14 3.41 0.39
N ASP A 53 17.41 3.76 0.21
CA ASP A 53 17.81 5.12 -0.20
C ASP A 53 17.27 5.50 -1.58
N GLU A 54 17.22 4.56 -2.52
CA GLU A 54 16.60 4.73 -3.83
C GLU A 54 15.08 5.00 -3.71
N ILE A 55 14.38 4.20 -2.91
CA ILE A 55 12.94 4.35 -2.66
C ILE A 55 12.64 5.73 -2.07
N GLN A 56 13.41 6.18 -1.09
CA GLN A 56 13.22 7.50 -0.46
C GLN A 56 13.47 8.66 -1.46
N LYS A 57 14.22 8.42 -2.52
CA LYS A 57 14.42 9.36 -3.65
C LYS A 57 13.36 9.20 -4.75
N GLY A 58 12.38 8.32 -4.58
CA GLY A 58 11.28 8.05 -5.52
C GLY A 58 11.66 7.10 -6.66
N LYS A 59 12.75 6.34 -6.54
CA LYS A 59 13.15 5.34 -7.53
C LYS A 59 12.58 3.97 -7.16
N MET A 60 11.68 3.45 -8.01
CA MET A 60 10.93 2.21 -7.79
C MET A 60 11.32 1.12 -8.80
N ASP A 61 12.62 0.81 -8.89
CA ASP A 61 13.09 -0.29 -9.75
C ASP A 61 13.59 -1.46 -8.91
N PHE A 62 12.84 -2.57 -9.01
CA PHE A 62 13.08 -3.83 -8.32
C PHE A 62 13.29 -5.00 -9.28
N GLY A 63 13.34 -4.75 -10.59
CA GLY A 63 13.38 -5.81 -11.61
C GLY A 63 14.67 -6.64 -11.58
N THR A 64 15.74 -6.08 -11.03
CA THR A 64 17.04 -6.74 -10.88
C THR A 64 17.17 -7.58 -9.60
N LEU A 65 16.23 -7.43 -8.65
CA LEU A 65 16.26 -8.17 -7.39
C LEU A 65 15.67 -9.56 -7.58
N ASN A 66 16.29 -10.57 -6.98
CA ASN A 66 15.69 -11.90 -6.90
C ASN A 66 14.59 -11.97 -5.81
N GLN A 67 13.82 -13.06 -5.77
CA GLN A 67 12.68 -13.19 -4.85
C GLN A 67 13.06 -13.07 -3.36
N LEU A 68 14.25 -13.55 -2.94
CA LEU A 68 14.71 -13.43 -1.56
C LEU A 68 15.08 -11.99 -1.20
N GLU A 69 15.73 -11.28 -2.12
CA GLU A 69 16.07 -9.86 -1.97
C GLU A 69 14.82 -8.98 -1.94
N GLN A 70 13.84 -9.27 -2.79
CA GLN A 70 12.54 -8.59 -2.78
C GLN A 70 11.81 -8.79 -1.45
N ALA A 71 11.80 -10.02 -0.92
CA ALA A 71 11.20 -10.32 0.38
C ALA A 71 11.93 -9.60 1.54
N ALA A 72 13.27 -9.57 1.51
CA ALA A 72 14.08 -8.87 2.50
C ALA A 72 13.89 -7.34 2.44
N LEU A 73 13.79 -6.79 1.23
CA LEU A 73 13.50 -5.37 1.01
C LEU A 73 12.10 -5.03 1.51
N LEU A 74 11.09 -5.84 1.19
CA LEU A 74 9.72 -5.65 1.67
C LEU A 74 9.66 -5.61 3.21
N LYS A 75 10.29 -6.58 3.91
CA LYS A 75 10.38 -6.54 5.38
C LYS A 75 10.97 -5.23 5.90
N THR A 76 12.02 -4.74 5.25
CA THR A 76 12.71 -3.52 5.64
C THR A 76 11.84 -2.29 5.39
N VAL A 77 11.16 -2.21 4.25
CA VAL A 77 10.20 -1.13 3.95
C VAL A 77 9.08 -1.05 5.00
N ILE A 78 8.52 -2.21 5.39
CA ILE A 78 7.46 -2.28 6.39
C ILE A 78 7.97 -1.80 7.76
N ARG A 79 9.17 -2.24 8.16
CA ARG A 79 9.81 -1.79 9.41
C ARG A 79 10.11 -0.28 9.39
N GLU A 80 10.51 0.28 8.25
CA GLU A 80 10.73 1.72 8.12
C GLU A 80 9.42 2.52 8.28
N LEU A 81 8.31 2.06 7.69
CA LEU A 81 6.97 2.66 7.88
C LEU A 81 6.56 2.66 9.36
N GLN A 82 6.72 1.53 10.02
CA GLN A 82 6.49 1.41 11.45
C GLN A 82 7.36 2.38 12.27
N ASN A 83 8.65 2.50 11.94
CA ASN A 83 9.58 3.37 12.66
C ASN A 83 9.25 4.86 12.55
N ILE A 84 8.62 5.28 11.44
CA ILE A 84 8.21 6.68 11.21
C ILE A 84 6.79 6.99 11.72
N GLY A 85 6.17 6.05 12.45
CA GLY A 85 4.87 6.22 13.09
C GLY A 85 3.68 5.79 12.23
N GLU A 86 3.91 4.99 11.19
CA GLU A 86 2.88 4.45 10.31
C GLU A 86 2.77 2.92 10.45
N PRO A 87 2.46 2.38 11.65
CA PRO A 87 2.28 0.94 11.81
C PRO A 87 1.00 0.48 11.12
N PHE A 88 1.05 -0.68 10.48
CA PHE A 88 -0.13 -1.30 9.87
C PHE A 88 -1.13 -1.82 10.90
N ILE A 89 -0.63 -2.28 12.05
CA ILE A 89 -1.43 -2.73 13.18
C ILE A 89 -0.87 -2.01 14.41
N SER A 90 -1.72 -1.26 15.10
CA SER A 90 -1.32 -0.56 16.33
C SER A 90 -1.04 -1.56 17.46
N TYR A 91 -0.25 -1.13 18.44
CA TYR A 91 0.00 -1.96 19.62
C TYR A 91 -1.30 -2.25 20.40
N ASP A 92 -2.22 -1.28 20.51
CA ASP A 92 -3.49 -1.46 21.21
C ASP A 92 -4.36 -2.55 20.58
N LYS A 93 -4.43 -2.60 19.24
CA LYS A 93 -5.14 -3.67 18.53
C LYS A 93 -4.51 -5.04 18.79
N PHE A 94 -3.18 -5.10 18.76
CA PHE A 94 -2.47 -6.32 19.12
C PHE A 94 -2.74 -6.74 20.57
N ASP A 95 -2.71 -5.80 21.53
CA ASP A 95 -2.93 -6.09 22.94
C ASP A 95 -4.35 -6.60 23.20
N ASN A 96 -5.36 -6.05 22.50
CA ASN A 96 -6.74 -6.56 22.54
C ASN A 96 -6.84 -7.99 22.01
N LEU A 97 -6.24 -8.28 20.84
CA LEU A 97 -6.19 -9.64 20.29
C LEU A 97 -5.49 -10.61 21.24
N LYS A 98 -4.35 -10.20 21.81
CA LYS A 98 -3.60 -10.98 22.79
C LYS A 98 -4.48 -11.33 24.00
N LYS A 99 -5.12 -10.32 24.62
CA LYS A 99 -6.00 -10.52 25.78
C LYS A 99 -7.16 -11.47 25.47
N ALA A 100 -7.82 -11.30 24.33
CA ALA A 100 -8.90 -12.18 23.91
C ALA A 100 -8.40 -13.63 23.69
N LYS A 101 -7.19 -13.80 23.12
CA LYS A 101 -6.55 -15.12 22.97
C LYS A 101 -6.16 -15.74 24.31
N GLU A 102 -5.70 -14.96 25.27
CA GLU A 102 -5.40 -15.43 26.63
C GLU A 102 -6.67 -15.90 27.36
N LYS A 103 -7.78 -15.13 27.28
CA LYS A 103 -9.09 -15.55 27.80
C LYS A 103 -9.56 -16.88 27.21
N ILE A 104 -9.34 -17.11 25.91
CA ILE A 104 -9.64 -18.39 25.27
C ILE A 104 -8.88 -19.55 25.95
N HIS A 105 -7.60 -19.36 26.28
CA HIS A 105 -6.81 -20.40 26.93
C HIS A 105 -7.19 -20.61 28.40
N GLU A 106 -7.52 -19.54 29.12
CA GLU A 106 -7.99 -19.60 30.52
C GLU A 106 -9.36 -20.30 30.65
N THR A 107 -10.18 -20.23 29.60
CA THR A 107 -11.53 -20.84 29.56
C THR A 107 -11.56 -22.25 28.95
N GLN A 108 -10.43 -22.78 28.47
CA GLN A 108 -10.30 -24.19 28.08
C GLN A 108 -10.21 -25.09 29.35
N PRO A 109 -10.92 -26.23 29.36
CA PRO A 109 -12.09 -26.53 30.18
C PRO A 109 -11.86 -26.74 31.69
N LYS A 110 -12.81 -26.22 32.49
CA LYS A 110 -13.67 -27.09 33.30
C LYS A 110 -14.75 -27.64 32.35
N LEU A 111 -14.89 -28.96 32.25
CA LEU A 111 -15.75 -29.63 31.24
C LEU A 111 -17.18 -29.07 31.20
N GLY A 112 -17.66 -28.70 30.01
CA GLY A 112 -19.10 -28.66 29.69
C GLY A 112 -19.76 -27.31 29.45
N GLU A 113 -19.07 -26.18 29.65
CA GLU A 113 -19.66 -24.86 29.37
C GLU A 113 -19.44 -24.39 27.92
N PRO A 114 -20.43 -23.75 27.29
CA PRO A 114 -20.35 -23.31 25.90
C PRO A 114 -19.29 -22.21 25.73
N PHE A 115 -18.21 -22.59 25.05
CA PHE A 115 -16.99 -21.85 24.70
C PHE A 115 -17.18 -20.65 23.74
N ASN A 116 -18.34 -20.01 23.74
CA ASN A 116 -18.73 -19.17 22.61
C ASN A 116 -18.20 -17.73 22.73
N GLU A 117 -18.25 -17.10 23.91
CA GLU A 117 -18.08 -15.65 24.02
C GLU A 117 -16.65 -15.15 23.77
N ALA A 118 -15.63 -15.72 24.43
CA ALA A 118 -14.24 -15.30 24.23
C ALA A 118 -13.75 -15.58 22.80
N ARG A 119 -14.27 -16.64 22.18
CA ARG A 119 -13.97 -16.96 20.77
C ARG A 119 -14.64 -15.99 19.81
N ILE A 120 -15.92 -15.66 20.05
CA ILE A 120 -16.62 -14.61 19.31
C ILE A 120 -15.89 -13.27 19.43
N GLU A 121 -15.47 -12.88 20.64
CA GLU A 121 -14.71 -11.64 20.87
C GLU A 121 -13.42 -11.63 20.04
N TYR A 122 -12.66 -12.73 20.05
CA TYR A 122 -11.42 -12.82 19.28
C TYR A 122 -11.66 -12.77 17.76
N ASP A 123 -12.67 -13.48 17.27
CA ASP A 123 -12.99 -13.53 15.85
C ASP A 123 -13.55 -12.18 15.36
N ASP A 124 -14.32 -11.45 16.18
CA ASP A 124 -14.77 -10.08 15.88
C ASP A 124 -13.60 -9.07 15.83
N LEU A 125 -12.63 -9.19 16.75
CA LEU A 125 -11.41 -8.39 16.72
C LEU A 125 -10.58 -8.65 15.46
N ILE A 126 -10.51 -9.89 14.98
CA ILE A 126 -9.85 -10.26 13.72
C ILE A 126 -10.62 -9.66 12.54
N TYR A 127 -11.95 -9.82 12.50
CA TYR A 127 -12.80 -9.31 11.43
C TYR A 127 -12.62 -7.79 11.27
N ASN A 128 -12.58 -7.06 12.38
CA ASN A 128 -12.49 -5.60 12.40
C ASN A 128 -11.04 -5.04 12.45
N LEU A 129 -10.01 -5.90 12.34
CA LEU A 129 -8.61 -5.54 12.54
C LEU A 129 -8.18 -4.30 11.74
N LEU A 130 -8.61 -4.24 10.47
CA LEU A 130 -8.19 -3.22 9.50
C LEU A 130 -9.23 -2.10 9.30
N ASN A 131 -10.17 -1.91 10.22
CA ASN A 131 -11.20 -0.87 10.08
C ASN A 131 -10.70 0.57 10.32
N GLU A 132 -9.54 0.74 10.95
CA GLU A 132 -8.98 2.06 11.29
C GLU A 132 -7.62 2.27 10.62
N GLY A 133 -7.16 3.52 10.59
CA GLY A 133 -5.93 3.92 9.89
C GLY A 133 -6.20 4.43 8.48
N SER A 134 -5.14 4.81 7.78
CA SER A 134 -5.22 5.28 6.39
C SER A 134 -5.57 4.13 5.44
N ASP A 135 -6.32 4.43 4.38
CA ASP A 135 -6.77 3.41 3.41
C ASP A 135 -5.60 2.68 2.75
N ILE A 136 -4.49 3.39 2.49
CA ILE A 136 -3.28 2.79 1.96
C ILE A 136 -2.64 1.78 2.93
N ASN A 137 -2.59 2.09 4.23
CA ASN A 137 -2.03 1.18 5.23
C ASN A 137 -2.94 -0.06 5.37
N LYS A 138 -4.26 0.11 5.36
CA LYS A 138 -5.22 -1.01 5.34
C LYS A 138 -5.01 -1.90 4.11
N LYS A 139 -4.90 -1.29 2.93
CA LYS A 139 -4.63 -1.97 1.65
C LYS A 139 -3.32 -2.76 1.70
N ILE A 140 -2.22 -2.15 2.16
CA ILE A 140 -0.93 -2.82 2.28
C ILE A 140 -1.00 -3.97 3.30
N ALA A 141 -1.57 -3.73 4.48
CA ALA A 141 -1.69 -4.72 5.54
C ALA A 141 -2.47 -5.97 5.06
N PHE A 142 -3.63 -5.74 4.43
CA PHE A 142 -4.45 -6.82 3.89
C PHE A 142 -3.71 -7.61 2.81
N ARG A 143 -3.11 -6.93 1.83
CA ARG A 143 -2.35 -7.59 0.75
C ARG A 143 -1.13 -8.36 1.27
N LEU A 144 -0.45 -7.82 2.26
CA LEU A 144 0.67 -8.48 2.91
C LEU A 144 0.20 -9.77 3.59
N LEU A 145 -0.89 -9.76 4.34
CA LEU A 145 -1.42 -10.97 4.98
C LEU A 145 -1.87 -12.01 3.95
N VAL A 146 -2.50 -11.59 2.84
CA VAL A 146 -2.83 -12.48 1.72
C VAL A 146 -1.58 -13.10 1.11
N LEU A 147 -0.53 -12.31 0.89
CA LEU A 147 0.75 -12.78 0.38
C LEU A 147 1.40 -13.80 1.34
N LEU A 148 1.41 -13.51 2.64
CA LEU A 148 1.98 -14.40 3.66
C LEU A 148 1.19 -15.70 3.76
N ASN A 149 -0.15 -15.64 3.73
CA ASN A 149 -0.99 -16.83 3.67
C ASN A 149 -0.66 -17.68 2.45
N LYS A 150 -0.55 -17.05 1.28
CA LYS A 150 -0.16 -17.72 0.03
C LYS A 150 1.21 -18.37 0.12
N VAL A 151 2.21 -17.73 0.74
CA VAL A 151 3.51 -18.37 0.99
C VAL A 151 3.36 -19.57 1.91
N SER A 152 2.57 -19.45 2.98
CA SER A 152 2.40 -20.52 3.97
C SER A 152 1.78 -21.79 3.41
N THR A 153 0.97 -21.66 2.36
CA THR A 153 0.32 -22.79 1.68
C THR A 153 1.18 -23.42 0.57
N LYS A 154 2.36 -22.86 0.26
CA LYS A 154 3.28 -23.43 -0.75
C LYS A 154 4.29 -24.38 -0.09
N PRO A 155 4.24 -25.70 -0.37
CA PRO A 155 5.16 -26.66 0.25
C PRO A 155 6.64 -26.37 -0.04
N THR A 156 6.95 -25.86 -1.24
CA THR A 156 8.33 -25.53 -1.66
C THR A 156 8.95 -24.40 -0.85
N ALA A 157 8.14 -23.48 -0.33
CA ALA A 157 8.62 -22.38 0.48
C ALA A 157 9.18 -22.84 1.83
N LYS A 158 8.65 -23.96 2.39
CA LYS A 158 8.94 -24.45 3.76
C LYS A 158 8.79 -23.37 4.83
N MET A 159 7.81 -22.49 4.65
CA MET A 159 7.54 -21.34 5.52
C MET A 159 6.09 -21.37 5.98
N PRO A 160 5.69 -22.29 6.88
CA PRO A 160 4.35 -22.28 7.47
C PRO A 160 4.06 -20.95 8.18
N ALA A 161 2.78 -20.67 8.47
CA ALA A 161 2.34 -19.42 9.07
C ALA A 161 3.10 -19.08 10.37
N THR A 162 3.37 -20.08 11.21
CA THR A 162 4.16 -19.93 12.43
C THR A 162 5.59 -19.43 12.17
N ASN A 163 6.28 -19.95 11.15
CA ASN A 163 7.62 -19.51 10.78
C ASN A 163 7.60 -18.11 10.16
N LEU A 164 6.59 -17.81 9.33
CA LEU A 164 6.39 -16.47 8.77
C LEU A 164 6.11 -15.45 9.88
N ALA A 165 5.27 -15.79 10.84
CA ALA A 165 4.95 -14.93 11.97
C ALA A 165 6.20 -14.54 12.76
N ILE A 166 7.10 -15.50 13.06
CA ILE A 166 8.35 -15.23 13.76
C ILE A 166 9.21 -14.19 13.03
N VAL A 167 9.32 -14.29 11.70
CA VAL A 167 10.20 -13.41 10.92
C VAL A 167 9.56 -12.08 10.54
N MET A 168 8.22 -12.01 10.50
CA MET A 168 7.46 -10.84 10.06
C MET A 168 7.01 -9.95 11.23
N THR A 169 6.63 -10.54 12.36
CA THR A 169 6.09 -9.83 13.53
C THR A 169 6.92 -8.62 13.94
N PRO A 170 8.26 -8.68 14.05
CA PRO A 170 9.07 -7.53 14.47
C PRO A 170 9.03 -6.35 13.50
N ASN A 171 8.59 -6.57 12.26
CA ASN A 171 8.49 -5.52 11.24
C ASN A 171 7.07 -4.93 11.18
N ILE A 172 6.04 -5.71 11.51
CA ILE A 172 4.62 -5.31 11.41
C ILE A 172 4.15 -4.65 12.71
N LEU A 173 4.66 -5.09 13.86
CA LEU A 173 4.19 -4.67 15.18
C LEU A 173 5.34 -4.15 16.05
N LYS A 174 5.17 -2.95 16.63
CA LYS A 174 6.19 -2.29 17.43
C LYS A 174 5.78 -2.40 18.89
N ILE A 175 6.65 -2.99 19.70
CA ILE A 175 6.44 -2.99 21.14
C ILE A 175 6.83 -1.58 21.65
N PRO A 176 5.94 -0.90 22.42
CA PRO A 176 6.25 0.39 23.00
C PRO A 176 7.53 0.33 23.86
N SER A 177 8.37 1.36 23.74
CA SER A 177 9.65 1.44 24.44
C SER A 177 9.53 1.49 25.97
N GLU A 178 8.36 1.86 26.46
CA GLU A 178 8.04 1.99 27.88
C GLU A 178 7.89 0.63 28.57
N ILE A 179 7.71 -0.44 27.78
CA ILE A 179 7.58 -1.80 28.29
C ILE A 179 8.98 -2.35 28.62
N SER A 180 9.14 -2.92 29.82
CA SER A 180 10.41 -3.50 30.28
C SER A 180 10.91 -4.62 29.35
N LEU A 181 12.24 -4.73 29.20
CA LEU A 181 12.86 -5.76 28.34
C LEU A 181 12.42 -7.19 28.68
N GLN A 182 12.20 -7.50 29.95
CA GLN A 182 11.71 -8.80 30.41
C GLN A 182 10.30 -9.07 29.87
N ASN A 183 9.41 -8.08 29.92
CA ASN A 183 8.04 -8.20 29.41
C ASN A 183 8.01 -8.20 27.88
N GLN A 184 8.95 -7.52 27.20
CA GLN A 184 9.03 -7.53 25.74
C GLN A 184 9.22 -8.95 25.17
N ALA A 185 10.02 -9.80 25.83
CA ALA A 185 10.23 -11.18 25.38
C ALA A 185 8.95 -12.02 25.43
N LEU A 186 8.19 -11.94 26.54
CA LEU A 186 6.90 -12.62 26.69
C LEU A 186 5.88 -12.12 25.67
N ILE A 187 5.79 -10.79 25.51
CA ILE A 187 4.93 -10.16 24.52
C ILE A 187 5.28 -10.64 23.11
N SER A 188 6.57 -10.74 22.76
CA SER A 188 7.01 -11.19 21.43
C SER A 188 6.54 -12.61 21.10
N LEU A 189 6.49 -13.52 22.08
CA LEU A 189 5.95 -14.87 21.87
C LEU A 189 4.44 -14.82 21.57
N SER A 190 3.67 -14.06 22.35
CA SER A 190 2.24 -13.88 22.10
C SER A 190 1.98 -13.19 20.75
N MET A 191 2.81 -12.23 20.36
CA MET A 191 2.74 -11.55 19.06
C MET A 191 2.92 -12.52 17.90
N ASN A 192 3.89 -13.43 17.98
CA ASN A 192 4.07 -14.45 16.95
C ASN A 192 2.83 -15.35 16.84
N GLY A 193 2.25 -15.73 17.99
CA GLY A 193 1.02 -16.52 18.03
C GLY A 193 -0.18 -15.80 17.41
N VAL A 194 -0.38 -14.51 17.70
CA VAL A 194 -1.45 -13.70 17.08
C VAL A 194 -1.19 -13.51 15.59
N CYS A 195 0.04 -13.17 15.19
CA CYS A 195 0.39 -12.97 13.79
C CYS A 195 0.22 -14.25 12.95
N SER A 196 0.52 -15.43 13.53
CA SER A 196 0.25 -16.72 12.88
C SER A 196 -1.25 -16.89 12.60
N ASP A 197 -2.11 -16.63 13.59
CA ASP A 197 -3.57 -16.69 13.40
C ASP A 197 -4.03 -15.71 12.32
N LEU A 198 -3.49 -14.48 12.28
CA LEU A 198 -3.85 -13.49 11.25
C LEU A 198 -3.48 -13.95 9.84
N ILE A 199 -2.36 -14.67 9.70
CA ILE A 199 -1.94 -15.24 8.41
C ILE A 199 -2.88 -16.38 8.02
N GLU A 200 -3.23 -17.27 8.94
CA GLU A 200 -4.09 -18.43 8.66
C GLU A 200 -5.55 -18.02 8.40
N LYS A 201 -6.06 -17.07 9.17
CA LYS A 201 -7.45 -16.58 9.14
C LYS A 201 -7.64 -15.35 8.26
N ILE A 202 -6.81 -15.15 7.23
CA ILE A 202 -6.96 -13.99 6.35
C ILE A 202 -8.34 -13.93 5.67
N GLY A 203 -9.01 -15.08 5.47
CA GLY A 203 -10.38 -15.13 4.94
C GLY A 203 -11.45 -14.58 5.91
N ASP A 204 -11.15 -14.53 7.21
CA ASP A 204 -12.05 -14.03 8.25
C ASP A 204 -11.89 -12.51 8.46
N ILE A 205 -10.83 -11.91 7.92
CA ILE A 205 -10.58 -10.47 8.04
C ILE A 205 -11.45 -9.73 7.01
N LYS A 206 -12.18 -8.70 7.45
CA LYS A 206 -12.95 -7.85 6.55
C LYS A 206 -12.03 -7.22 5.49
N LYS A 207 -12.31 -7.51 4.22
CA LYS A 207 -11.61 -6.90 3.09
C LYS A 207 -11.80 -5.37 3.13
N PRO A 208 -10.72 -4.57 3.14
CA PRO A 208 -10.85 -3.12 3.07
C PRO A 208 -11.32 -2.70 1.68
N GLU A 209 -12.02 -1.57 1.62
CA GLU A 209 -12.32 -0.92 0.34
C GLU A 209 -11.00 -0.46 -0.31
N ILE A 210 -10.83 -0.77 -1.59
CA ILE A 210 -9.59 -0.47 -2.32
C ILE A 210 -9.80 0.80 -3.14
N HIS A 211 -9.46 1.94 -2.55
CA HIS A 211 -9.47 3.25 -3.20
C HIS A 211 -8.11 3.55 -3.85
N LEU A 212 -8.13 4.32 -4.95
CA LEU A 212 -6.91 4.74 -5.63
C LEU A 212 -6.18 5.79 -4.80
N GLN A 213 -4.87 5.60 -4.65
CA GLN A 213 -4.04 6.50 -3.84
C GLN A 213 -3.48 7.65 -4.67
N GLY A 214 -3.29 7.44 -5.98
CA GLY A 214 -2.66 8.41 -6.87
C GLY A 214 -3.42 9.72 -7.04
N THR A 215 -3.22 10.67 -6.13
CA THR A 215 -3.50 12.10 -6.37
C THR A 215 -2.47 12.95 -5.65
N HIS A 216 -1.19 12.85 -6.05
CA HIS A 216 -0.12 13.79 -5.66
C HIS A 216 -0.44 15.29 -5.92
N TYR A 217 -1.62 15.58 -6.45
CA TYR A 217 -2.18 16.87 -6.80
C TYR A 217 -3.27 17.38 -5.84
N GLU A 218 -3.88 16.55 -4.99
CA GLU A 218 -4.93 17.00 -4.05
C GLU A 218 -4.40 18.05 -3.04
N ALA A 219 -3.10 18.03 -2.73
CA ALA A 219 -2.49 18.91 -1.74
C ALA A 219 -1.94 20.24 -2.30
N GLN A 220 -2.02 20.49 -3.63
CA GLN A 220 -1.26 21.59 -4.23
C GLN A 220 -2.01 22.91 -4.47
N THR A 221 -3.30 23.06 -4.19
CA THR A 221 -3.95 24.39 -4.12
C THR A 221 -5.39 24.29 -3.61
N ILE A 222 -5.62 24.60 -2.33
CA ILE A 222 -6.95 24.93 -1.80
C ILE A 222 -7.22 26.44 -1.96
N ASP A 223 -6.17 27.25 -2.09
CA ASP A 223 -6.28 28.71 -2.13
C ASP A 223 -5.94 29.26 -3.51
N VAL A 224 -6.94 29.84 -4.19
CA VAL A 224 -6.81 30.56 -5.46
C VAL A 224 -5.81 31.73 -5.33
N SER A 225 -5.63 32.26 -4.11
CA SER A 225 -4.74 33.39 -3.81
C SER A 225 -3.26 33.00 -3.62
N GLU A 226 -2.94 31.72 -3.43
CA GLU A 226 -1.55 31.23 -3.28
C GLU A 226 -0.93 30.71 -4.60
N ASN A 227 -1.64 30.86 -5.72
CA ASN A 227 -1.11 30.53 -7.05
C ASN A 227 0.13 31.38 -7.33
N ARG A 228 1.31 30.77 -7.27
CA ARG A 228 2.55 31.41 -7.72
C ARG A 228 2.39 31.73 -9.20
N PHE A 229 2.33 33.02 -9.49
CA PHE A 229 2.38 33.59 -10.83
C PHE A 229 3.34 32.83 -11.74
N HIS A 230 2.80 32.14 -12.75
CA HIS A 230 3.44 31.97 -14.05
C HIS A 230 2.39 32.05 -15.16
N LEU A 231 2.57 33.07 -16.00
CA LEU A 231 2.05 33.29 -17.34
C LEU A 231 1.81 31.98 -18.15
N PHE A 232 0.55 31.74 -18.56
CA PHE A 232 0.04 30.95 -19.73
C PHE A 232 -0.48 29.49 -19.62
N ASN A 233 -1.75 29.35 -20.08
CA ASN A 233 -2.32 28.43 -21.10
C ASN A 233 -2.89 27.02 -20.80
N ALA A 234 -3.18 26.64 -19.55
CA ALA A 234 -4.23 25.63 -19.32
C ALA A 234 -5.53 26.38 -18.96
N SER A 235 -6.45 26.49 -19.92
CA SER A 235 -7.71 27.21 -19.75
C SER A 235 -8.90 26.27 -19.86
N SER A 236 -9.92 26.52 -19.04
CA SER A 236 -11.18 25.78 -19.04
C SER A 236 -12.12 26.15 -20.19
N ASP A 237 -11.77 27.11 -21.04
CA ASP A 237 -12.67 27.74 -22.03
C ASP A 237 -13.27 26.77 -23.07
N LYS A 238 -12.82 25.50 -23.10
CA LYS A 238 -13.35 24.41 -23.94
C LYS A 238 -13.65 23.12 -23.15
N LEU A 239 -13.75 23.22 -21.83
CA LEU A 239 -14.04 22.10 -20.94
C LEU A 239 -15.46 22.24 -20.39
N ASP A 240 -16.00 21.14 -19.85
CA ASP A 240 -17.32 21.14 -19.22
C ASP A 240 -17.44 22.19 -18.12
N ALA A 241 -18.68 22.61 -17.82
CA ALA A 241 -18.99 23.63 -16.80
C ALA A 241 -18.37 23.33 -15.42
N ALA A 242 -18.11 22.05 -15.11
CA ALA A 242 -17.43 21.61 -13.89
C ALA A 242 -15.98 22.13 -13.74
N TYR A 243 -15.37 22.65 -14.81
CA TYR A 243 -14.01 23.18 -14.82
C TYR A 243 -13.95 24.70 -15.02
N GLU A 244 -15.09 25.37 -15.18
CA GLU A 244 -15.16 26.80 -15.50
C GLU A 244 -14.40 27.64 -14.48
N GLY A 245 -13.54 28.54 -14.99
CA GLY A 245 -12.73 29.44 -14.15
C GLY A 245 -11.48 28.80 -13.55
N LEU A 246 -11.29 27.48 -13.65
CA LEU A 246 -10.08 26.80 -13.19
C LEU A 246 -8.95 26.92 -14.20
N LYS A 247 -7.72 27.15 -13.72
CA LYS A 247 -6.51 27.27 -14.56
C LYS A 247 -5.31 26.58 -13.91
N GLY A 248 -4.29 26.31 -14.73
CA GLY A 248 -2.99 25.81 -14.25
C GLY A 248 -3.08 24.49 -13.48
N ASP A 249 -2.37 24.40 -12.35
CA ASP A 249 -2.25 23.17 -11.57
C ASP A 249 -3.57 22.81 -10.86
N VAL A 250 -4.39 23.80 -10.48
CA VAL A 250 -5.74 23.58 -9.91
C VAL A 250 -6.62 22.82 -10.91
N LEU A 251 -6.62 23.26 -12.17
CA LEU A 251 -7.39 22.63 -13.24
C LEU A 251 -6.93 21.18 -13.46
N LYS A 252 -5.62 20.95 -13.54
CA LYS A 252 -5.04 19.61 -13.73
C LYS A 252 -5.36 18.68 -12.55
N SER A 253 -5.34 19.21 -11.33
CA SER A 253 -5.71 18.47 -10.12
C SER A 253 -7.17 18.03 -10.17
N ARG A 254 -8.09 18.93 -10.55
CA ARG A 254 -9.52 18.63 -10.69
C ARG A 254 -9.78 17.58 -11.77
N ILE A 255 -9.09 17.68 -12.91
CA ILE A 255 -9.18 16.68 -13.98
C ILE A 255 -8.73 15.29 -13.48
N LEU A 256 -7.59 15.21 -12.81
CA LEU A 256 -7.07 13.95 -12.27
C LEU A 256 -8.01 13.34 -11.22
N LEU A 257 -8.61 14.16 -10.35
CA LEU A 257 -9.63 13.74 -9.40
C LEU A 257 -10.86 13.12 -10.08
N ASN A 258 -11.36 13.75 -11.15
CA ASN A 258 -12.50 13.22 -11.90
C ASN A 258 -12.13 11.91 -12.63
N PHE A 259 -10.93 11.81 -13.18
CA PHE A 259 -10.43 10.57 -13.76
C PHE A 259 -10.26 9.45 -12.73
N LYS A 260 -9.76 9.77 -11.53
CA LYS A 260 -9.67 8.83 -10.41
C LYS A 260 -11.04 8.21 -10.10
N GLN A 261 -12.07 9.04 -9.93
CA GLN A 261 -13.43 8.57 -9.63
C GLN A 261 -13.99 7.67 -10.74
N ARG A 262 -13.65 7.91 -12.00
CA ARG A 262 -14.01 7.03 -13.13
C ARG A 262 -13.27 5.70 -13.05
N LEU A 263 -11.97 5.73 -12.81
CA LEU A 263 -11.13 4.53 -12.71
C LEU A 263 -11.52 3.67 -11.51
N GLU A 264 -11.90 4.25 -10.38
CA GLU A 264 -12.38 3.52 -9.19
C GLU A 264 -13.66 2.72 -9.48
N LYS A 265 -14.49 3.18 -10.42
CA LYS A 265 -15.70 2.48 -10.88
C LYS A 265 -15.44 1.49 -12.02
N ALA A 266 -14.23 1.47 -12.57
CA ALA A 266 -13.87 0.56 -13.65
C ALA A 266 -13.70 -0.87 -13.14
N THR A 267 -14.10 -1.83 -13.96
CA THR A 267 -13.91 -3.27 -13.79
C THR A 267 -12.73 -3.76 -14.63
N LEU A 268 -12.32 -5.01 -14.44
CA LEU A 268 -11.20 -5.57 -15.20
C LEU A 268 -11.50 -5.62 -16.70
N GLU A 269 -12.76 -5.81 -17.07
CA GLU A 269 -13.23 -5.94 -18.45
C GLU A 269 -13.29 -4.60 -19.18
N ASN A 270 -13.60 -3.51 -18.47
CA ASN A 270 -13.82 -2.19 -19.09
C ASN A 270 -12.68 -1.19 -18.87
N LEU A 271 -11.68 -1.50 -18.03
CA LEU A 271 -10.61 -0.57 -17.67
C LEU A 271 -9.89 -0.01 -18.91
N ASP A 272 -9.54 -0.86 -19.87
CA ASP A 272 -8.85 -0.42 -21.10
C ASP A 272 -9.72 0.52 -21.95
N GLN A 273 -11.01 0.21 -22.06
CA GLN A 273 -11.98 1.05 -22.77
C GLN A 273 -12.13 2.41 -22.07
N GLU A 274 -12.25 2.44 -20.74
CA GLU A 274 -12.33 3.69 -19.96
C GLU A 274 -11.07 4.54 -20.12
N VAL A 275 -9.89 3.93 -20.08
CA VAL A 275 -8.61 4.61 -20.28
C VAL A 275 -8.52 5.22 -21.67
N ASP A 276 -8.92 4.48 -22.70
CA ASP A 276 -8.89 4.97 -24.08
C ASP A 276 -9.92 6.08 -24.32
N GLN A 277 -11.10 5.98 -23.74
CA GLN A 277 -12.08 7.08 -23.74
C GLN A 277 -11.55 8.32 -23.04
N ILE A 278 -10.88 8.17 -21.89
CA ILE A 278 -10.28 9.31 -21.19
C ILE A 278 -9.21 9.98 -22.06
N LYS A 279 -8.35 9.21 -22.74
CA LYS A 279 -7.29 9.76 -23.58
C LYS A 279 -7.78 10.58 -24.77
N THR A 280 -9.02 10.39 -25.24
CA THR A 280 -9.60 11.18 -26.33
C THR A 280 -10.24 12.49 -25.88
N THR A 281 -10.37 12.71 -24.57
CA THR A 281 -11.00 13.91 -24.01
C THR A 281 -10.14 15.17 -24.12
N SER A 282 -10.80 16.34 -24.15
CA SER A 282 -10.13 17.63 -24.07
C SER A 282 -9.41 17.81 -22.72
N GLU A 283 -9.94 17.26 -21.64
CA GLU A 283 -9.34 17.22 -20.31
C GLU A 283 -7.98 16.50 -20.32
N TYR A 284 -7.87 15.35 -20.99
CA TYR A 284 -6.59 14.65 -21.11
C TYR A 284 -5.58 15.46 -21.92
N ASN A 285 -6.03 16.16 -22.98
CA ASN A 285 -5.18 17.08 -23.72
C ASN A 285 -4.64 18.22 -22.83
N VAL A 286 -5.43 18.69 -21.85
CA VAL A 286 -4.94 19.65 -20.84
C VAL A 286 -3.86 19.03 -19.95
N LEU A 287 -4.00 17.77 -19.51
CA LEU A 287 -2.93 17.09 -18.77
C LEU A 287 -1.65 16.92 -19.60
N ALA A 288 -1.81 16.56 -20.88
CA ALA A 288 -0.73 16.35 -21.83
C ALA A 288 -0.03 17.65 -22.27
N SER A 289 -0.73 18.79 -22.19
CA SER A 289 -0.15 20.10 -22.50
C SER A 289 0.93 20.47 -21.48
N SER A 290 2.16 20.66 -21.99
CA SER A 290 3.32 21.09 -21.20
C SER A 290 3.11 22.51 -20.68
N GLN A 291 3.51 22.78 -19.43
CA GLN A 291 3.67 24.15 -18.95
C GLN A 291 4.72 24.86 -19.83
N GLY A 292 4.32 25.89 -20.61
CA GLY A 292 5.18 26.93 -21.18
C GLY A 292 6.34 26.53 -22.14
N LEU A 293 6.17 26.81 -23.43
CA LEU A 293 7.19 27.36 -24.37
C LEU A 293 8.65 26.81 -24.43
N THR A 294 8.90 25.50 -24.31
CA THR A 294 10.15 24.91 -24.89
C THR A 294 9.93 23.59 -25.65
N THR A 295 8.72 23.36 -26.16
CA THR A 295 8.37 22.10 -26.83
C THR A 295 8.77 22.05 -28.31
N TRP A 296 9.30 23.11 -28.92
CA TRP A 296 9.71 23.03 -30.34
C TRP A 296 11.18 22.63 -30.55
N VAL A 297 12.09 22.95 -29.62
CA VAL A 297 13.53 22.64 -29.78
C VAL A 297 13.95 21.36 -29.02
N LEU A 298 13.24 20.97 -27.95
CA LEU A 298 13.60 19.78 -27.15
C LEU A 298 12.83 18.50 -27.49
N SER A 299 11.74 18.59 -28.26
CA SER A 299 10.88 17.45 -28.65
C SER A 299 11.53 16.52 -29.68
N PHE A 300 12.63 16.95 -30.31
CA PHE A 300 13.41 16.09 -31.20
C PHE A 300 14.28 15.06 -30.46
N PHE A 301 14.49 15.19 -29.15
CA PHE A 301 15.44 14.32 -28.42
C PHE A 301 14.94 13.62 -27.15
N MET A 302 13.84 14.01 -26.50
CA MET A 302 13.29 13.24 -25.37
C MET A 302 11.77 13.37 -25.21
N GLN A 303 11.04 12.26 -25.31
CA GLN A 303 9.66 12.12 -24.82
C GLN A 303 9.66 12.23 -23.28
N ARG A 304 9.59 13.45 -22.74
CA ARG A 304 9.32 13.67 -21.32
C ARG A 304 7.83 13.88 -21.13
N ASP A 305 7.13 12.86 -20.64
CA ASP A 305 5.75 12.98 -20.19
C ASP A 305 5.63 14.08 -19.13
N THR A 306 4.52 14.83 -19.16
CA THR A 306 4.22 15.80 -18.10
C THR A 306 4.01 15.07 -16.77
N SER A 307 4.26 15.75 -15.64
CA SER A 307 3.99 15.20 -14.31
C SER A 307 2.53 14.76 -14.14
N SER A 308 1.59 15.42 -14.81
CA SER A 308 0.16 15.08 -14.80
C SER A 308 -0.18 13.85 -15.65
N VAL A 309 0.43 13.68 -16.83
CA VAL A 309 0.29 12.44 -17.63
C VAL A 309 0.93 11.26 -16.91
N LYS A 310 2.07 11.48 -16.25
CA LYS A 310 2.68 10.48 -15.39
C LYS A 310 1.74 10.05 -14.26
N ALA A 311 1.16 11.00 -13.53
CA ALA A 311 0.19 10.71 -12.47
C ALA A 311 -1.03 9.94 -12.98
N PHE A 312 -1.56 10.29 -14.16
CA PHE A 312 -2.65 9.54 -14.79
C PHE A 312 -2.25 8.08 -15.07
N ARG A 313 -1.08 7.84 -15.66
CA ARG A 313 -0.61 6.45 -15.91
C ARG A 313 -0.38 5.68 -14.63
N GLU A 314 0.11 6.33 -13.58
CA GLU A 314 0.28 5.72 -12.26
C GLU A 314 -1.07 5.29 -11.67
N MET A 315 -2.12 6.13 -11.74
CA MET A 315 -3.48 5.75 -11.33
C MET A 315 -4.03 4.56 -12.11
N VAL A 316 -3.82 4.53 -13.43
CA VAL A 316 -4.26 3.42 -14.28
C VAL A 316 -3.53 2.12 -13.93
N ALA A 317 -2.21 2.19 -13.74
CA ALA A 317 -1.41 1.05 -13.34
C ALA A 317 -1.81 0.54 -11.95
N GLU A 318 -2.08 1.46 -11.01
CA GLU A 318 -2.60 1.14 -9.69
C GLU A 318 -3.94 0.42 -9.78
N ARG A 319 -4.92 0.97 -10.52
CA ARG A 319 -6.25 0.34 -10.64
C ARG A 319 -6.17 -1.02 -11.30
N ARG A 320 -5.36 -1.18 -12.35
CA ARG A 320 -5.16 -2.49 -12.99
C ARG A 320 -4.63 -3.51 -12.00
N SER A 321 -3.61 -3.13 -11.22
CA SER A 321 -3.07 -4.00 -10.18
C SER A 321 -4.13 -4.34 -9.11
N ASP A 322 -5.01 -3.40 -8.80
CA ASP A 322 -6.08 -3.62 -7.83
C ASP A 322 -7.11 -4.62 -8.33
N LEU A 323 -7.56 -4.46 -9.56
CA LEU A 323 -8.49 -5.37 -10.21
C LEU A 323 -7.90 -6.78 -10.40
N GLU A 324 -6.62 -6.87 -10.78
CA GLU A 324 -5.92 -8.15 -10.86
C GLU A 324 -5.89 -8.85 -9.49
N PHE A 325 -5.62 -8.12 -8.42
CA PHE A 325 -5.64 -8.65 -7.05
C PHE A 325 -7.06 -9.02 -6.58
N GLU A 326 -8.06 -8.19 -6.87
CA GLU A 326 -9.46 -8.49 -6.54
C GLU A 326 -9.91 -9.81 -7.20
N ARG A 327 -9.56 -10.02 -8.47
CA ARG A 327 -9.83 -11.28 -9.19
C ARG A 327 -9.18 -12.49 -8.53
N THR A 328 -7.95 -12.39 -8.02
CA THR A 328 -7.29 -13.54 -7.37
C THR A 328 -7.93 -13.92 -6.04
N LEU A 329 -8.65 -13.00 -5.40
CA LEU A 329 -9.43 -13.30 -4.20
C LEU A 329 -10.73 -14.03 -4.52
N GLU A 330 -11.41 -13.69 -5.61
CA GLU A 330 -12.69 -14.29 -6.02
C GLU A 330 -12.55 -15.73 -6.54
N MET A 331 -11.35 -16.12 -6.97
CA MET A 331 -11.07 -17.47 -7.48
C MET A 331 -10.81 -18.53 -6.39
N LYS A 332 -10.89 -18.16 -5.10
CA LYS A 332 -10.64 -19.03 -3.95
C LYS A 332 -11.93 -19.37 -3.21
#